data_AF-A0A177EGK6-F1
#
_entry.id   AF-A0A177EGK6-F1
#
_cell.length_a   1.000
_cell.length_b   1.000
_cell.length_c   1.000
_cell.angle_alpha   90.00
_cell.angle_beta   90.00
_cell.angle_gamma   90.00
#
_symmetry.space_group_name_H-M   'P 1'
#
loop_
_entity.id
_entity.type
_entity.pdbx_description
1 polymer ?
#
loop_
_entity_poly.entity_id
_entity_poly.type
_entity_poly.pdbx_seq_one_letter_code
_entity_poly.pdbx_strand_id
1 'polypeptide(L)'
;MKTGSLWYFGRVGRKLANGPILCLIALLLLVRSAVEALDTGDYVTSPYIGQTIEFFSASCYRQYTNTFESAQTATTTYFLKKQGTKMNIAIDKYTLASVPEKMAHEFEFSAIRIVSSNQAYGPNTVNLAVLEKILSAFGRLCTSVLELGRIIIKDSADMKSSTQDLAGGVQAVPHKDSTSGGEVARCVLEIKSLKLLGTTEAAIKWFSARVDLSLSQIDLEIRDRMKMDSLEVLDEFNASRIVRLSILQLMVLRSLECKWLREGPLPSVLVIETFYLLSPNISGQIAQNILGTPWEQLRLSKQMWGEIVKQNNKQQTIKVDSLVLHIPYFATSSEFQASLLPPMGETLASVTSLTINLHSGKKEVTPEVLTTTLESITRHFRDVVHISIAPGYKLSTVTKFIEETQFVIETNPGLASIKVNGIECVHRTEQSGPILCLSPEVWELYTQGKLGEELTRTGADLSQLAPEQEAMVMRLGGVDHTKSICAQSQYTFDDLKRSSALQPPKKIEIFILDRPEDQVSGGCVARVVVKNEPNPDLFVCPVCARKTKLPPVMNKIQKNDQGNFVLAAYTPPSAAAVVMVFPQAQSNPSLSTNL
;
A
#
# COMPACT_ATOMS: atom_id res chain seq x y z
N MET A 1 -39.86 12.59 28.40
CA MET A 1 -39.30 12.06 29.67
C MET A 1 -37.86 12.52 29.79
N LYS A 2 -37.53 13.26 30.86
CA LYS A 2 -36.21 13.87 31.08
C LYS A 2 -35.28 12.85 31.75
N THR A 3 -34.16 12.52 31.11
CA THR A 3 -33.10 11.66 31.67
C THR A 3 -32.19 12.48 32.59
N GLY A 4 -32.36 12.30 33.90
CA GLY A 4 -31.49 12.85 34.93
C GLY A 4 -30.86 11.74 35.76
N SER A 5 -29.71 11.19 35.33
CA SER A 5 -28.87 10.32 36.17
C SER A 5 -27.47 10.12 35.59
N LEU A 6 -26.65 11.18 35.54
CA LEU A 6 -25.22 11.05 35.19
C LEU A 6 -24.28 11.86 36.10
N TRP A 7 -24.81 12.54 37.11
CA TRP A 7 -24.00 13.43 37.98
C TRP A 7 -23.57 12.84 39.33
N TYR A 8 -24.02 11.64 39.70
CA TYR A 8 -23.69 11.05 41.02
C TYR A 8 -22.45 10.13 41.04
N PHE A 9 -21.93 9.68 39.89
CA PHE A 9 -20.72 8.85 39.85
C PHE A 9 -19.40 9.63 39.95
N GLY A 10 -19.41 10.94 39.69
CA GLY A 10 -18.20 11.77 39.71
C GLY A 10 -17.62 12.09 41.09
N ARG A 11 -18.40 11.91 42.18
CA ARG A 11 -17.97 12.26 43.54
C ARG A 11 -17.48 11.08 44.38
N VAL A 12 -17.92 9.86 44.10
CA VAL A 12 -17.48 8.65 44.82
C VAL A 12 -16.15 8.13 44.27
N GLY A 13 -15.90 8.28 42.96
CA GLY A 13 -14.63 7.85 42.34
C GLY A 13 -13.38 8.57 42.86
N ARG A 14 -13.47 9.83 43.30
CA ARG A 14 -12.30 10.59 43.81
C ARG A 14 -11.83 10.15 45.21
N LYS A 15 -12.68 9.51 46.03
CA LYS A 15 -12.26 9.02 47.35
C LYS A 15 -11.62 7.63 47.29
N LEU A 16 -11.96 6.82 46.28
CA LEU A 16 -11.30 5.54 46.04
C LEU A 16 -9.94 5.71 45.34
N ALA A 17 -9.81 6.70 44.45
CA ALA A 17 -8.57 7.00 43.72
C ALA A 17 -7.37 7.39 44.60
N ASN A 18 -7.60 7.85 45.84
CA ASN A 18 -6.56 8.25 46.80
C ASN A 18 -6.38 7.26 47.96
N GLY A 19 -6.93 6.04 47.84
CA GLY A 19 -6.90 5.04 48.92
C GLY A 19 -5.68 4.11 48.85
N PRO A 20 -5.12 3.70 50.01
CA PRO A 20 -4.05 2.69 50.08
C PRO A 20 -4.44 1.36 49.41
N ILE A 21 -5.74 1.08 49.26
CA ILE A 21 -6.27 -0.12 48.58
C ILE A 21 -5.90 -0.14 47.08
N LEU A 22 -5.92 1.00 46.38
CA LEU A 22 -5.57 1.06 44.96
C LEU A 22 -4.06 0.88 44.77
N CYS A 23 -3.25 1.42 45.68
CA CYS A 23 -1.82 1.12 45.75
C CYS A 23 -1.56 -0.36 46.04
N LEU A 24 -2.35 -0.99 46.91
CA LEU A 24 -2.20 -2.40 47.26
C LEU A 24 -2.61 -3.31 46.10
N ILE A 25 -3.68 -2.98 45.37
CA ILE A 25 -4.07 -3.69 44.13
C ILE A 25 -3.00 -3.50 43.05
N ALA A 26 -2.48 -2.28 42.87
CA ALA A 26 -1.39 -2.03 41.93
C ALA A 26 -0.11 -2.78 42.32
N LEU A 27 0.24 -2.82 43.61
CA LEU A 27 1.35 -3.61 44.14
C LEU A 27 1.12 -5.11 43.97
N LEU A 28 -0.09 -5.61 44.21
CA LEU A 28 -0.43 -7.02 43.99
C LEU A 28 -0.41 -7.39 42.51
N LEU A 29 -0.83 -6.50 41.61
CA LEU A 29 -0.72 -6.69 40.17
C LEU A 29 0.74 -6.62 39.71
N LEU A 30 1.56 -5.73 40.28
CA LEU A 30 3.00 -5.65 40.02
C LEU A 30 3.72 -6.90 40.53
N VAL A 31 3.44 -7.35 41.76
CA VAL A 31 4.00 -8.57 42.35
C VAL A 31 3.52 -9.79 41.57
N ARG A 32 2.24 -9.88 41.20
CA ARG A 32 1.74 -10.98 40.36
C ARG A 32 2.37 -10.97 38.98
N SER A 33 2.54 -9.81 38.35
CA SER A 33 3.24 -9.71 37.06
C SER A 33 4.73 -10.06 37.17
N ALA A 34 5.37 -9.77 38.31
CA ALA A 34 6.76 -10.13 38.58
C ALA A 34 6.91 -11.62 38.91
N VAL A 35 5.94 -12.22 39.61
CA VAL A 35 5.93 -13.66 39.93
C VAL A 35 5.56 -14.49 38.70
N GLU A 36 4.59 -14.07 37.89
CA GLU A 36 4.27 -14.71 36.61
C GLU A 36 5.45 -14.58 35.62
N ALA A 37 6.28 -13.54 35.71
CA ALA A 37 7.52 -13.43 34.93
C ALA A 37 8.66 -14.34 35.44
N LEU A 38 8.57 -14.89 36.65
CA LEU A 38 9.58 -15.76 37.25
C LEU A 38 9.24 -17.26 37.12
N ASP A 39 7.95 -17.61 36.93
CA ASP A 39 7.48 -19.00 37.00
C ASP A 39 7.25 -19.67 35.64
N THR A 40 7.49 -18.99 34.51
CA THR A 40 7.12 -19.54 33.19
C THR A 40 8.14 -20.45 32.53
N GLY A 41 9.27 -20.78 33.17
CA GLY A 41 10.26 -21.69 32.56
C GLY A 41 10.82 -21.18 31.22
N ASP A 42 10.77 -19.86 30.99
CA ASP A 42 11.24 -19.20 29.77
C ASP A 42 12.76 -18.96 29.78
N TYR A 43 13.53 -19.84 30.42
CA TYR A 43 14.99 -19.78 30.44
C TYR A 43 15.58 -20.97 29.69
N VAL A 44 16.70 -20.75 29.02
CA VAL A 44 17.47 -21.83 28.38
C VAL A 44 18.27 -22.55 29.45
N THR A 45 18.21 -23.89 29.47
CA THR A 45 18.93 -24.74 30.43
C THR A 45 19.98 -25.63 29.77
N SER A 46 20.11 -25.53 28.44
CA SER A 46 21.09 -26.27 27.66
C SER A 46 22.54 -26.16 28.19
N PRO A 47 23.30 -27.27 28.23
CA PRO A 47 24.72 -27.22 28.60
C PRO A 47 25.60 -26.48 27.58
N TYR A 48 25.07 -26.20 26.37
CA TYR A 48 25.79 -25.53 25.28
C TYR A 48 25.61 -24.00 25.26
N ILE A 49 24.99 -23.41 26.29
CA ILE A 49 24.76 -21.95 26.38
C ILE A 49 26.07 -21.17 26.22
N GLY A 50 27.11 -21.54 26.98
CA GLY A 50 28.40 -20.84 26.94
C GLY A 50 29.02 -20.81 25.54
N GLN A 51 29.05 -21.97 24.86
CA GLN A 51 29.56 -22.08 23.48
C GLN A 51 28.72 -21.27 22.49
N THR A 52 27.39 -21.24 22.68
CA THR A 52 26.49 -20.47 21.83
C THR A 52 26.75 -18.96 21.98
N ILE A 53 26.91 -18.48 23.21
CA ILE A 53 27.22 -17.06 23.49
C ILE A 53 28.58 -16.68 22.92
N GLU A 54 29.61 -17.51 23.12
CA GLU A 54 30.94 -17.28 22.58
C GLU A 54 30.92 -17.22 21.05
N PHE A 55 30.22 -18.17 20.41
CA PHE A 55 30.02 -18.19 18.97
C PHE A 55 29.45 -16.86 18.47
N PHE A 56 28.32 -16.38 19.00
CA PHE A 56 27.74 -15.11 18.55
C PHE A 56 28.60 -13.90 18.92
N SER A 57 29.33 -13.94 20.04
CA SER A 57 30.21 -12.84 20.45
C SER A 57 31.35 -12.59 19.46
N ALA A 58 31.82 -13.64 18.75
CA ALA A 58 32.85 -13.52 17.73
C ALA A 58 32.41 -12.67 16.51
N SER A 59 31.10 -12.52 16.28
CA SER A 59 30.53 -11.69 15.21
C SER A 59 30.20 -10.26 15.61
N CYS A 60 30.58 -9.83 16.83
CA CYS A 60 30.34 -8.47 17.29
C CYS A 60 31.15 -7.44 16.48
N TYR A 61 30.44 -6.51 15.85
CA TYR A 61 31.02 -5.30 15.24
C TYR A 61 30.63 -4.07 16.05
N ARG A 62 31.41 -2.99 15.94
CA ARG A 62 31.08 -1.69 16.57
C ARG A 62 29.66 -1.20 16.25
N GLN A 63 29.12 -1.55 15.08
CA GLN A 63 27.79 -1.15 14.61
C GLN A 63 26.70 -2.18 14.91
N TYR A 64 27.07 -3.43 15.22
CA TYR A 64 26.17 -4.55 15.40
C TYR A 64 26.69 -5.44 16.54
N THR A 65 26.23 -5.17 17.75
CA THR A 65 26.54 -6.00 18.92
C THR A 65 25.54 -7.13 19.03
N ASN A 66 26.01 -8.35 19.18
CA ASN A 66 25.17 -9.46 19.58
C ASN A 66 25.08 -9.44 21.11
N THR A 67 23.87 -9.37 21.64
CA THR A 67 23.63 -9.33 23.08
C THR A 67 22.45 -10.21 23.40
N PHE A 68 22.69 -11.21 24.24
CA PHE A 68 21.65 -12.08 24.74
C PHE A 68 20.89 -11.40 25.88
N GLU A 69 19.57 -11.48 25.81
CA GLU A 69 18.71 -11.09 26.90
C GLU A 69 18.84 -12.10 28.04
N SER A 70 19.05 -11.57 29.24
CA SER A 70 19.23 -12.37 30.44
C SER A 70 18.51 -11.73 31.63
N ALA A 71 18.05 -12.58 32.54
CA ALA A 71 17.55 -12.19 33.85
C ALA A 71 18.61 -12.50 34.89
N GLN A 72 18.89 -11.54 35.76
CA GLN A 72 19.78 -11.76 36.90
C GLN A 72 18.96 -12.02 38.15
N THR A 73 19.26 -13.13 38.82
CA THR A 73 18.90 -13.36 40.22
C THR A 73 20.08 -13.00 41.10
N ALA A 74 19.90 -13.00 42.42
CA ALA A 74 20.96 -12.67 43.37
C ALA A 74 22.22 -13.54 43.21
N THR A 75 22.11 -14.75 42.64
CA THR A 75 23.20 -15.73 42.56
C THR A 75 23.53 -16.20 41.15
N THR A 76 22.63 -16.01 40.18
CA THR A 76 22.74 -16.67 38.88
C THR A 76 22.12 -15.83 37.76
N THR A 77 22.82 -15.76 36.63
CA THR A 77 22.33 -15.17 35.39
C THR A 77 21.68 -16.27 34.55
N TYR A 78 20.42 -16.08 34.19
CA TYR A 78 19.66 -16.96 33.31
C TYR A 78 19.45 -16.28 31.96
N PHE A 79 19.65 -17.01 30.87
CA PHE A 79 19.38 -16.48 29.53
C PHE A 79 17.93 -16.78 29.15
N LEU A 80 17.24 -15.75 28.66
CA LEU A 80 15.85 -15.90 28.23
C LEU A 80 15.79 -16.82 27.01
N LYS A 81 14.72 -17.61 26.90
CA LYS A 81 14.46 -18.45 25.74
C LYS A 81 14.23 -17.61 24.49
N LYS A 82 13.37 -16.61 24.62
CA LYS A 82 13.06 -15.64 23.56
C LYS A 82 14.09 -14.52 23.55
N GLN A 83 14.67 -14.27 22.39
CA GLN A 83 15.69 -13.25 22.16
C GLN A 83 15.11 -12.19 21.22
N GLY A 84 14.75 -11.02 21.75
CA GLY A 84 14.18 -9.92 20.98
C GLY A 84 15.20 -9.19 20.10
N THR A 85 16.48 -9.27 20.44
CA THR A 85 17.59 -8.65 19.69
C THR A 85 17.94 -9.42 18.42
N LYS A 86 18.26 -8.68 17.35
CA LYS A 86 18.76 -9.26 16.09
C LYS A 86 20.20 -9.76 16.27
N MET A 87 20.42 -11.04 16.01
CA MET A 87 21.75 -11.66 16.06
C MET A 87 22.40 -11.69 14.69
N ASN A 88 23.71 -11.44 14.63
CA ASN A 88 24.50 -11.38 13.40
C ASN A 88 25.58 -12.46 13.40
N ILE A 89 25.79 -13.10 12.26
CA ILE A 89 26.83 -14.11 12.02
C ILE A 89 27.63 -13.64 10.81
N ALA A 90 28.85 -13.16 11.05
CA ALA A 90 29.79 -12.79 10.01
C ALA A 90 30.66 -13.99 9.66
N ILE A 91 30.33 -14.68 8.56
CA ILE A 91 30.92 -15.98 8.23
C ILE A 91 32.47 -15.91 8.17
N ASP A 92 33.01 -14.79 7.70
CA ASP A 92 34.45 -14.55 7.58
C ASP A 92 35.21 -14.47 8.92
N LYS A 93 34.49 -14.37 10.05
CA LYS A 93 35.07 -14.44 11.40
C LYS A 93 35.24 -15.87 11.91
N TYR A 94 34.74 -16.86 11.18
CA TYR A 94 34.77 -18.24 11.61
C TYR A 94 35.67 -19.10 10.74
N THR A 95 36.27 -20.08 11.39
CA THR A 95 36.98 -21.20 10.77
C THR A 95 36.22 -22.47 11.11
N LEU A 96 36.56 -23.59 10.46
CA LEU A 96 35.98 -24.87 10.82
C LEU A 96 36.22 -25.23 12.29
N ALA A 97 37.34 -24.80 12.89
CA ALA A 97 37.64 -25.08 14.29
C ALA A 97 36.84 -24.20 15.27
N SER A 98 36.52 -22.95 14.89
CA SER A 98 35.84 -22.01 15.80
C SER A 98 34.33 -22.14 15.84
N VAL A 99 33.71 -22.86 14.90
CA VAL A 99 32.29 -23.19 14.97
C VAL A 99 32.11 -24.40 15.90
N PRO A 100 31.29 -24.31 16.96
CA PRO A 100 31.06 -25.42 17.88
C PRO A 100 30.36 -26.59 17.17
N GLU A 101 30.43 -27.79 17.74
CA GLU A 101 29.71 -28.96 17.20
C GLU A 101 28.21 -28.87 17.42
N LYS A 102 27.78 -28.25 18.52
CA LYS A 102 26.37 -28.08 18.90
C LYS A 102 26.16 -26.70 19.50
N MET A 103 24.99 -26.13 19.21
CA MET A 103 24.49 -24.92 19.87
C MET A 103 23.24 -25.24 20.70
N ALA A 104 22.90 -24.34 21.61
CA ALA A 104 21.65 -24.47 22.37
C ALA A 104 20.45 -24.24 21.45
N HIS A 105 19.67 -25.29 21.20
CA HIS A 105 18.52 -25.28 20.29
C HIS A 105 17.24 -24.68 20.90
N GLU A 106 17.23 -24.43 22.21
CA GLU A 106 16.06 -23.90 22.91
C GLU A 106 15.86 -22.39 22.65
N PHE A 107 16.88 -21.68 22.13
CA PHE A 107 16.76 -20.26 21.83
C PHE A 107 15.77 -19.99 20.68
N GLU A 108 14.89 -19.02 20.89
CA GLU A 108 13.94 -18.50 19.91
C GLU A 108 14.34 -17.06 19.55
N PHE A 109 14.89 -16.85 18.36
CA PHE A 109 15.39 -15.54 17.96
C PHE A 109 14.32 -14.70 17.25
N SER A 110 14.34 -13.38 17.44
CA SER A 110 13.52 -12.47 16.63
C SER A 110 14.05 -12.41 15.19
N ALA A 111 15.38 -12.33 15.04
CA ALA A 111 16.04 -12.30 13.75
C ALA A 111 17.47 -12.82 13.83
N ILE A 112 17.87 -13.63 12.86
CA ILE A 112 19.26 -14.02 12.62
C ILE A 112 19.66 -13.51 11.24
N ARG A 113 20.84 -12.89 11.18
CA ARG A 113 21.45 -12.41 9.94
C ARG A 113 22.79 -13.09 9.73
N ILE A 114 22.92 -13.86 8.67
CA ILE A 114 24.17 -14.48 8.24
C ILE A 114 24.71 -13.69 7.05
N VAL A 115 25.91 -13.12 7.18
CA VAL A 115 26.52 -12.25 6.18
C VAL A 115 27.98 -12.58 5.93
N SER A 116 28.44 -12.32 4.71
CA SER A 116 29.87 -12.15 4.42
C SER A 116 30.23 -10.67 4.61
N SER A 117 31.10 -10.36 5.58
CA SER A 117 31.33 -8.97 6.00
C SER A 117 32.41 -8.24 5.17
N ASN A 118 33.26 -9.00 4.47
CA ASN A 118 34.36 -8.44 3.71
C ASN A 118 33.83 -7.79 2.42
N GLN A 119 33.58 -6.48 2.46
CA GLN A 119 33.05 -5.70 1.33
C GLN A 119 34.14 -5.01 0.52
N ALA A 120 35.37 -4.95 1.03
CA ALA A 120 36.28 -3.89 0.64
C ALA A 120 36.80 -4.02 -0.80
N TYR A 121 36.96 -5.23 -1.37
CA TYR A 121 37.65 -5.39 -2.66
C TYR A 121 37.19 -6.61 -3.49
N GLY A 122 35.90 -6.71 -3.80
CA GLY A 122 35.39 -7.64 -4.82
C GLY A 122 34.53 -8.79 -4.29
N PRO A 123 34.13 -9.74 -5.17
CA PRO A 123 33.27 -10.86 -4.81
C PRO A 123 34.02 -11.83 -3.91
N ASN A 124 33.93 -11.62 -2.60
CA ASN A 124 34.50 -12.51 -1.62
C ASN A 124 33.71 -13.82 -1.59
N THR A 125 34.38 -14.90 -1.97
CA THR A 125 33.86 -16.25 -1.90
C THR A 125 33.70 -16.65 -0.43
N VAL A 126 32.49 -17.05 -0.07
CA VAL A 126 32.18 -17.55 1.28
C VAL A 126 32.81 -18.94 1.46
N ASN A 127 33.39 -19.21 2.62
CA ASN A 127 33.78 -20.57 2.98
C ASN A 127 32.52 -21.40 3.28
N LEU A 128 32.07 -22.17 2.29
CA LEU A 128 30.85 -22.95 2.37
C LEU A 128 30.91 -24.06 3.42
N ALA A 129 32.10 -24.62 3.68
CA ALA A 129 32.26 -25.63 4.71
C ALA A 129 32.03 -25.05 6.12
N VAL A 130 32.45 -23.80 6.35
CA VAL A 130 32.15 -23.08 7.59
C VAL A 130 30.65 -22.82 7.73
N LEU A 131 29.98 -22.35 6.67
CA LEU A 131 28.54 -22.12 6.69
C LEU A 131 27.76 -23.43 6.91
N GLU A 132 28.17 -24.53 6.28
CA GLU A 132 27.58 -25.86 6.49
C GLU A 132 27.76 -26.32 7.93
N LYS A 133 28.94 -26.12 8.51
CA LYS A 133 29.18 -26.43 9.93
C LYS A 133 28.30 -25.58 10.85
N ILE A 134 28.10 -24.29 10.54
CA ILE A 134 27.20 -23.42 11.29
C ILE A 134 25.75 -23.95 11.25
N LEU A 135 25.25 -24.28 10.06
CA LEU A 135 23.90 -24.84 9.89
C LEU A 135 23.74 -26.17 10.63
N SER A 136 24.75 -27.03 10.56
CA SER A 136 24.79 -28.31 11.27
C SER A 136 24.81 -28.12 12.79
N ALA A 137 25.58 -27.15 13.29
CA ALA A 137 25.70 -26.86 14.72
C ALA A 137 24.39 -26.34 15.32
N PHE A 138 23.58 -25.62 14.54
CA PHE A 138 22.20 -25.30 14.93
C PHE A 138 21.34 -26.56 15.03
N GLY A 139 21.36 -27.41 14.01
CA GLY A 139 20.50 -28.59 13.88
C GLY A 139 19.03 -28.21 13.66
N ARG A 140 18.43 -27.50 14.62
CA ARG A 140 17.13 -26.82 14.49
C ARG A 140 17.29 -25.35 14.85
N LEU A 141 16.84 -24.47 13.98
CA LEU A 141 16.90 -23.03 14.16
C LEU A 141 15.49 -22.43 14.23
N CYS A 142 15.12 -21.91 15.40
CA CYS A 142 13.87 -21.18 15.60
C CYS A 142 14.13 -19.68 15.56
N THR A 143 13.68 -19.00 14.49
CA THR A 143 13.82 -17.54 14.37
C THR A 143 12.66 -16.93 13.59
N SER A 144 12.14 -15.77 13.98
CA SER A 144 11.06 -15.15 13.18
C SER A 144 11.55 -14.72 11.80
N VAL A 145 12.77 -14.19 11.71
CA VAL A 145 13.40 -13.77 10.44
C VAL A 145 14.78 -14.41 10.29
N LEU A 146 15.05 -15.03 9.14
CA LEU A 146 16.38 -15.44 8.72
C LEU A 146 16.80 -14.61 7.50
N GLU A 147 17.92 -13.90 7.61
CA GLU A 147 18.49 -13.08 6.54
C GLU A 147 19.84 -13.65 6.10
N LEU A 148 19.96 -14.05 4.84
CA LEU A 148 21.22 -14.38 4.17
C LEU A 148 21.65 -13.20 3.30
N GLY A 149 22.75 -12.55 3.68
CA GLY A 149 23.25 -11.38 2.99
C GLY A 149 24.61 -11.61 2.34
N ARG A 150 24.70 -11.30 1.05
CA ARG A 150 25.96 -11.22 0.28
C ARG A 150 26.73 -12.54 0.25
N ILE A 151 26.01 -13.66 0.11
CA ILE A 151 26.61 -14.97 -0.06
C ILE A 151 26.81 -15.21 -1.56
N ILE A 152 28.06 -15.17 -1.99
CA ILE A 152 28.45 -15.32 -3.40
C ILE A 152 29.15 -16.66 -3.59
N ILE A 153 28.50 -17.56 -4.30
CA ILE A 153 29.12 -18.77 -4.88
C ILE A 153 29.34 -18.48 -6.36
N LYS A 154 30.58 -18.67 -6.83
CA LYS A 154 30.91 -18.54 -8.25
C LYS A 154 30.31 -19.73 -9.00
N ASP A 155 29.61 -19.46 -10.10
CA ASP A 155 29.05 -20.53 -10.92
C ASP A 155 30.17 -21.43 -11.42
N SER A 156 30.10 -22.67 -10.97
CA SER A 156 30.99 -23.78 -11.27
C SER A 156 30.77 -24.28 -12.70
N ALA A 157 30.91 -23.44 -13.71
CA ALA A 157 31.29 -23.97 -15.02
C ALA A 157 32.64 -24.72 -14.92
N ASP A 158 33.48 -24.32 -13.94
CA ASP A 158 34.82 -24.86 -13.69
C ASP A 158 34.97 -25.78 -12.45
N MET A 159 34.02 -25.88 -11.49
CA MET A 159 34.21 -26.73 -10.28
C MET A 159 33.69 -28.18 -10.42
N LYS A 160 33.46 -28.71 -11.62
CA LYS A 160 33.19 -30.15 -11.79
C LYS A 160 34.30 -31.06 -11.23
N SER A 161 35.47 -30.51 -10.85
CA SER A 161 36.57 -31.23 -10.21
C SER A 161 36.61 -31.14 -8.66
N SER A 162 36.00 -30.14 -8.01
CA SER A 162 36.30 -29.88 -6.58
C SER A 162 35.35 -30.54 -5.57
N THR A 163 34.18 -31.04 -5.99
CA THR A 163 33.30 -31.82 -5.10
C THR A 163 33.85 -33.21 -4.80
N GLN A 164 34.79 -33.72 -5.62
CA GLN A 164 35.52 -34.94 -5.29
C GLN A 164 36.64 -34.70 -4.25
N ASP A 165 37.24 -33.50 -4.21
CA ASP A 165 38.34 -33.21 -3.28
C ASP A 165 37.89 -32.90 -1.85
N LEU A 166 36.68 -32.38 -1.64
CA LEU A 166 36.14 -32.17 -0.28
C LEU A 166 35.75 -33.49 0.42
N ALA A 167 35.48 -34.56 -0.33
CA ALA A 167 35.29 -35.89 0.23
C ALA A 167 36.61 -36.56 0.66
N GLY A 168 37.76 -36.07 0.19
CA GLY A 168 39.09 -36.66 0.47
C GLY A 168 39.82 -36.09 1.69
N GLY A 169 39.39 -34.94 2.23
CA GLY A 169 40.13 -34.22 3.29
C GLY A 169 39.75 -34.56 4.73
N VAL A 170 38.62 -35.22 4.96
CA VAL A 170 38.28 -35.76 6.28
C VAL A 170 38.85 -37.18 6.30
N GLN A 171 40.01 -37.36 6.90
CA GLN A 171 40.61 -38.68 7.14
C GLN A 171 39.57 -39.57 7.82
N ALA A 172 38.95 -40.41 7.00
CA ALA A 172 38.07 -41.47 7.45
C ALA A 172 38.91 -42.40 8.32
N VAL A 173 38.61 -42.38 9.63
CA VAL A 173 38.77 -43.57 10.44
C VAL A 173 38.03 -44.68 9.67
N PRO A 174 38.69 -45.79 9.31
CA PRO A 174 38.11 -46.80 8.43
C PRO A 174 37.02 -47.57 9.18
N HIS A 175 35.82 -47.01 9.24
CA HIS A 175 34.61 -47.77 9.53
C HIS A 175 34.24 -48.51 8.25
N LYS A 176 34.66 -49.77 8.19
CA LYS A 176 34.22 -50.76 7.22
C LYS A 176 32.68 -50.84 7.21
N ASP A 177 32.13 -50.84 6.00
CA ASP A 177 30.82 -51.39 5.64
C ASP A 177 29.57 -50.56 5.96
N SER A 178 29.49 -49.33 5.42
CA SER A 178 28.20 -48.63 5.27
C SER A 178 28.11 -47.88 3.95
N THR A 179 27.73 -48.60 2.90
CA THR A 179 27.32 -48.07 1.58
C THR A 179 25.93 -47.40 1.61
N SER A 180 25.42 -47.03 2.80
CA SER A 180 24.24 -46.16 2.90
C SER A 180 24.68 -44.76 2.47
N GLY A 181 24.20 -44.29 1.32
CA GLY A 181 24.38 -42.90 0.91
C GLY A 181 23.95 -41.98 2.04
N GLY A 182 24.93 -41.41 2.75
CA GLY A 182 24.70 -40.61 3.94
C GLY A 182 23.88 -39.39 3.54
N GLU A 183 22.63 -39.35 4.00
CA GLU A 183 21.78 -38.19 3.83
C GLU A 183 22.47 -37.00 4.51
N VAL A 184 22.76 -35.95 3.72
CA VAL A 184 23.42 -34.74 4.25
C VAL A 184 22.51 -34.18 5.34
N ALA A 185 23.03 -34.07 6.57
CA ALA A 185 22.27 -33.56 7.69
C ALA A 185 21.73 -32.15 7.37
N ARG A 186 20.40 -32.00 7.39
CA ARG A 186 19.73 -30.72 7.09
C ARG A 186 19.41 -29.97 8.37
N CYS A 187 19.60 -28.65 8.33
CA CYS A 187 19.17 -27.76 9.40
C CYS A 187 17.67 -27.51 9.28
N VAL A 188 16.89 -27.90 10.30
CA VAL A 188 15.44 -27.67 10.33
C VAL A 188 15.19 -26.21 10.69
N LEU A 189 14.57 -25.48 9.78
CA LEU A 189 14.26 -24.06 9.94
C LEU A 189 12.80 -23.88 10.33
N GLU A 190 12.57 -23.30 11.49
CA GLU A 190 11.26 -22.85 11.95
C GLU A 190 11.23 -21.31 11.91
N ILE A 191 10.79 -20.79 10.76
CA ILE A 191 10.86 -19.37 10.45
C ILE A 191 9.57 -18.82 9.85
N LYS A 192 9.36 -17.51 10.00
CA LYS A 192 8.24 -16.78 9.36
C LYS A 192 8.68 -16.01 8.11
N SER A 193 9.94 -15.59 8.04
CA SER A 193 10.46 -14.86 6.88
C SER A 193 11.89 -15.27 6.54
N LEU A 194 12.13 -15.52 5.26
CA LEU A 194 13.45 -15.77 4.69
C LEU A 194 13.81 -14.62 3.74
N LYS A 195 14.93 -13.95 4.01
CA LYS A 195 15.44 -12.82 3.22
C LYS A 195 16.78 -13.17 2.59
N LEU A 196 16.86 -13.10 1.26
CA LEU A 196 18.04 -13.41 0.46
C LEU A 196 18.51 -12.10 -0.20
N LEU A 197 19.48 -11.43 0.42
CA LEU A 197 19.93 -10.09 0.01
C LEU A 197 21.30 -10.18 -0.66
N GLY A 198 21.37 -9.98 -1.98
CA GLY A 198 22.64 -10.03 -2.72
C GLY A 198 23.28 -11.43 -2.70
N THR A 199 22.47 -12.46 -2.59
CA THR A 199 22.88 -13.88 -2.61
C THR A 199 22.80 -14.40 -4.05
N THR A 200 23.79 -15.14 -4.55
CA THR A 200 23.78 -15.66 -5.95
C THR A 200 22.87 -16.88 -6.12
N GLU A 201 22.46 -17.21 -7.35
CA GLU A 201 21.53 -18.34 -7.60
C GLU A 201 22.15 -19.66 -7.11
N ALA A 202 23.43 -19.88 -7.38
CA ALA A 202 24.20 -21.01 -6.85
C ALA A 202 24.21 -21.06 -5.31
N ALA A 203 24.28 -19.91 -4.64
CA ALA A 203 24.21 -19.83 -3.18
C ALA A 203 22.81 -20.17 -2.64
N ILE A 204 21.75 -19.77 -3.35
CA ILE A 204 20.38 -20.15 -3.02
C ILE A 204 20.23 -21.69 -3.13
N LYS A 205 20.64 -22.30 -4.26
CA LYS A 205 20.61 -23.76 -4.47
C LYS A 205 21.43 -24.53 -3.44
N TRP A 206 22.62 -24.02 -3.12
CA TRP A 206 23.48 -24.64 -2.12
C TRP A 206 22.81 -24.63 -0.73
N PHE A 207 22.14 -23.52 -0.40
CA PHE A 207 21.48 -23.33 0.88
C PHE A 207 20.19 -24.16 0.98
N SER A 208 19.32 -24.14 -0.03
CA SER A 208 18.09 -24.95 -0.09
C SER A 208 18.37 -26.44 0.13
N ALA A 209 19.45 -26.98 -0.44
CA ALA A 209 19.83 -28.38 -0.27
C ALA A 209 20.21 -28.77 1.18
N ARG A 210 20.54 -27.80 2.04
CA ARG A 210 21.04 -27.99 3.41
C ARG A 210 20.06 -27.60 4.50
N VAL A 211 18.89 -27.09 4.11
CA VAL A 211 17.87 -26.66 5.05
C VAL A 211 16.57 -27.38 4.80
N ASP A 212 15.76 -27.51 5.84
CA ASP A 212 14.42 -28.06 5.75
C ASP A 212 13.41 -27.00 6.23
N LEU A 213 12.57 -26.54 5.31
CA LEU A 213 11.47 -25.60 5.58
C LEU A 213 10.10 -26.29 5.54
N SER A 214 10.04 -27.62 5.53
CA SER A 214 8.79 -28.40 5.40
C SER A 214 7.75 -28.09 6.48
N LEU A 215 8.18 -27.53 7.62
CA LEU A 215 7.30 -27.11 8.72
C LEU A 215 6.97 -25.60 8.71
N SER A 216 7.60 -24.82 7.84
CA SER A 216 7.52 -23.35 7.84
C SER A 216 6.58 -22.81 6.76
N GLN A 217 5.76 -21.84 7.14
CA GLN A 217 5.01 -20.98 6.22
C GLN A 217 5.73 -19.63 6.16
N ILE A 218 6.26 -19.27 4.99
CA ILE A 218 7.26 -18.20 4.91
C ILE A 218 6.85 -17.02 4.03
N ASP A 219 7.27 -15.84 4.44
CA ASP A 219 7.48 -14.67 3.60
C ASP A 219 8.88 -14.74 2.99
N LEU A 220 8.97 -15.03 1.69
CA LEU A 220 10.22 -15.09 0.96
C LEU A 220 10.52 -13.76 0.27
N GLU A 221 11.68 -13.18 0.58
CA GLU A 221 12.17 -11.95 -0.05
C GLU A 221 13.54 -12.20 -0.70
N ILE A 222 13.62 -12.04 -2.02
CA ILE A 222 14.87 -11.95 -2.77
C ILE A 222 15.09 -10.50 -3.13
N ARG A 223 16.25 -9.94 -2.78
CA ARG A 223 16.59 -8.54 -3.06
C ARG A 223 18.03 -8.42 -3.57
N ASP A 224 18.26 -7.30 -4.25
CA ASP A 224 19.51 -6.80 -4.81
C ASP A 224 19.73 -7.26 -6.25
N ARG A 225 20.77 -6.68 -6.86
CA ARG A 225 21.13 -6.72 -8.28
C ARG A 225 21.59 -8.10 -8.78
N MET A 226 20.80 -9.12 -8.48
CA MET A 226 21.01 -10.51 -8.84
C MET A 226 20.57 -10.76 -10.29
N LYS A 227 21.23 -11.72 -10.92
CA LYS A 227 20.80 -12.33 -12.18
C LYS A 227 20.30 -13.73 -11.85
N MET A 228 19.12 -14.06 -12.34
CA MET A 228 18.49 -15.35 -12.12
C MET A 228 17.89 -15.80 -13.44
N ASP A 229 18.15 -17.05 -13.83
CA ASP A 229 17.60 -17.55 -15.09
C ASP A 229 16.12 -17.92 -14.93
N SER A 230 15.76 -18.56 -13.82
CA SER A 230 14.38 -19.01 -13.55
C SER A 230 14.06 -18.98 -12.06
N LEU A 231 12.77 -18.90 -11.71
CA LEU A 231 12.30 -19.04 -10.33
C LEU A 231 12.27 -20.49 -9.84
N GLU A 232 12.58 -21.47 -10.69
CA GLU A 232 12.66 -22.91 -10.34
C GLU A 232 13.64 -23.18 -9.19
N VAL A 233 14.65 -22.33 -8.99
CA VAL A 233 15.54 -22.40 -7.81
C VAL A 233 14.77 -22.37 -6.48
N LEU A 234 13.57 -21.80 -6.46
CA LEU A 234 12.72 -21.72 -5.28
C LEU A 234 12.02 -23.06 -4.95
N ASP A 235 11.94 -23.97 -5.91
CA ASP A 235 11.25 -25.25 -5.74
C ASP A 235 12.02 -26.16 -4.77
N GLU A 236 13.32 -25.94 -4.62
CA GLU A 236 14.20 -26.72 -3.75
C GLU A 236 14.01 -26.42 -2.26
N PHE A 237 13.40 -25.29 -1.89
CA PHE A 237 13.23 -24.92 -0.48
C PHE A 237 12.29 -25.86 0.29
N ASN A 238 11.38 -26.56 -0.41
CA ASN A 238 10.39 -27.45 0.19
C ASN A 238 9.65 -26.82 1.39
N ALA A 239 9.36 -25.52 1.33
CA ALA A 239 8.59 -24.84 2.35
C ALA A 239 7.16 -25.41 2.41
N SER A 240 6.50 -25.44 3.56
CA SER A 240 5.09 -25.90 3.61
C SER A 240 4.18 -25.00 2.76
N ARG A 241 4.47 -23.70 2.75
CA ARG A 241 3.76 -22.68 1.98
C ARG A 241 4.61 -21.42 1.87
N ILE A 242 4.58 -20.76 0.71
CA ILE A 242 5.04 -19.38 0.56
C ILE A 242 3.81 -18.47 0.66
N VAL A 243 3.73 -17.67 1.72
CA VAL A 243 2.59 -16.76 1.97
C VAL A 243 2.73 -15.49 1.14
N ARG A 244 3.96 -14.96 1.09
CA ARG A 244 4.34 -13.79 0.31
C ARG A 244 5.63 -14.06 -0.46
N LEU A 245 5.65 -13.72 -1.74
CA LEU A 245 6.85 -13.75 -2.57
C LEU A 245 7.21 -12.32 -2.99
N SER A 246 8.36 -11.84 -2.55
CA SER A 246 8.93 -10.53 -2.93
C SER A 246 10.24 -10.72 -3.67
N ILE A 247 10.31 -10.26 -4.91
CA ILE A 247 11.48 -10.29 -5.77
C ILE A 247 11.78 -8.84 -6.16
N LEU A 248 12.84 -8.28 -5.57
CA LEU A 248 13.11 -6.86 -5.58
C LEU A 248 14.48 -6.57 -6.20
N GLN A 249 14.54 -5.60 -7.10
CA GLN A 249 15.77 -5.05 -7.68
C GLN A 249 16.62 -6.05 -8.49
N LEU A 250 16.02 -7.11 -9.03
CA LEU A 250 16.71 -8.04 -9.94
C LEU A 250 17.20 -7.32 -11.19
N MET A 251 18.42 -7.65 -11.62
CA MET A 251 18.95 -7.18 -12.90
C MET A 251 18.40 -7.98 -14.09
N VAL A 252 18.27 -9.30 -13.91
CA VAL A 252 17.82 -10.23 -14.95
C VAL A 252 16.96 -11.31 -14.30
N LEU A 253 15.81 -11.57 -14.93
CA LEU A 253 14.93 -12.71 -14.68
C LEU A 253 14.43 -13.19 -16.04
N ARG A 254 14.86 -14.39 -16.49
CA ARG A 254 14.48 -14.87 -17.83
C ARG A 254 13.17 -15.65 -17.83
N SER A 255 12.76 -16.21 -16.69
CA SER A 255 11.60 -17.09 -16.60
C SER A 255 10.91 -16.98 -15.23
N LEU A 256 9.58 -17.01 -15.22
CA LEU A 256 8.78 -17.18 -14.00
C LEU A 256 8.48 -18.64 -13.67
N GLU A 257 9.00 -19.60 -14.45
CA GLU A 257 8.79 -21.02 -14.18
C GLU A 257 9.21 -21.35 -12.74
N CYS A 258 8.28 -21.97 -12.01
CA CYS A 258 8.40 -22.36 -10.62
C CYS A 258 7.19 -23.21 -10.27
N LYS A 259 7.41 -24.34 -9.59
CA LYS A 259 6.36 -25.26 -9.14
C LYS A 259 5.27 -24.53 -8.35
N TRP A 260 5.65 -23.59 -7.48
CA TRP A 260 4.71 -22.82 -6.66
C TRP A 260 3.74 -21.99 -7.50
N LEU A 261 4.21 -21.39 -8.59
CA LEU A 261 3.38 -20.59 -9.49
C LEU A 261 2.56 -21.45 -10.45
N ARG A 262 3.05 -22.64 -10.79
CA ARG A 262 2.43 -23.55 -11.76
C ARG A 262 1.40 -24.50 -11.16
N GLU A 263 1.62 -24.99 -9.95
CA GLU A 263 0.82 -26.06 -9.33
C GLU A 263 0.03 -25.57 -8.10
N GLY A 264 0.50 -24.51 -7.44
CA GLY A 264 -0.13 -23.94 -6.24
C GLY A 264 0.17 -24.70 -4.94
N PRO A 265 -0.34 -24.22 -3.79
CA PRO A 265 -1.14 -23.01 -3.62
C PRO A 265 -0.32 -21.73 -3.84
N LEU A 266 -0.90 -20.76 -4.55
CA LEU A 266 -0.27 -19.46 -4.81
C LEU A 266 -0.16 -18.62 -3.52
N PRO A 267 0.86 -17.74 -3.42
CA PRO A 267 0.93 -16.75 -2.35
C PRO A 267 -0.24 -15.75 -2.44
N SER A 268 -0.63 -15.12 -1.32
CA SER A 268 -1.64 -14.02 -1.36
C SER A 268 -1.03 -12.71 -1.85
N VAL A 269 0.29 -12.58 -1.72
CA VAL A 269 1.06 -11.40 -2.13
C VAL A 269 2.19 -11.81 -3.06
N LEU A 270 2.18 -11.26 -4.28
CA LEU A 270 3.26 -11.39 -5.26
C LEU A 270 3.80 -10.01 -5.61
N VAL A 271 5.06 -9.78 -5.29
CA VAL A 271 5.76 -8.54 -5.61
C VAL A 271 6.98 -8.88 -6.46
N ILE A 272 6.97 -8.46 -7.72
CA ILE A 272 8.14 -8.46 -8.60
C ILE A 272 8.38 -7.01 -8.98
N GLU A 273 9.40 -6.39 -8.41
CA GLU A 273 9.73 -4.98 -8.62
C GLU A 273 11.20 -4.83 -9.02
N THR A 274 11.45 -4.08 -10.08
CA THR A 274 12.81 -3.86 -10.57
C THR A 274 12.97 -2.47 -11.19
N PHE A 275 14.21 -1.99 -11.21
CA PHE A 275 14.57 -0.79 -11.97
C PHE A 275 14.86 -1.09 -13.45
N TYR A 276 15.07 -2.36 -13.80
CA TYR A 276 15.43 -2.82 -15.13
C TYR A 276 14.22 -3.31 -15.91
N LEU A 277 14.29 -3.26 -17.23
CA LEU A 277 13.25 -3.85 -18.07
C LEU A 277 13.36 -5.37 -17.99
N LEU A 278 12.35 -6.01 -17.40
CA LEU A 278 12.22 -7.47 -17.34
C LEU A 278 11.08 -7.92 -18.25
N SER A 279 11.39 -8.91 -19.09
CA SER A 279 10.43 -9.63 -19.93
C SER A 279 10.64 -11.13 -19.73
N PRO A 280 10.39 -11.65 -18.51
CA PRO A 280 10.55 -13.07 -18.26
C PRO A 280 9.55 -13.86 -19.12
N ASN A 281 9.93 -15.06 -19.51
CA ASN A 281 9.00 -16.04 -20.05
C ASN A 281 7.97 -16.40 -18.97
N ILE A 282 6.69 -16.35 -19.32
CA ILE A 282 5.56 -16.69 -18.47
C ILE A 282 4.75 -17.76 -19.21
N SER A 283 4.78 -19.00 -18.75
CA SER A 283 3.94 -20.03 -19.36
C SER A 283 2.45 -19.71 -19.22
N GLY A 284 1.65 -20.21 -20.17
CA GLY A 284 0.20 -20.06 -20.13
C GLY A 284 -0.41 -20.59 -18.83
N GLN A 285 0.12 -21.68 -18.26
CA GLN A 285 -0.35 -22.22 -16.98
C GLN A 285 -0.12 -21.24 -15.82
N ILE A 286 1.07 -20.64 -15.71
CA ILE A 286 1.36 -19.64 -14.67
C ILE A 286 0.49 -18.40 -14.85
N ALA A 287 0.36 -17.90 -16.08
CA ALA A 287 -0.50 -16.76 -16.36
C ALA A 287 -1.96 -17.04 -15.94
N GLN A 288 -2.50 -18.22 -16.31
CA GLN A 288 -3.85 -18.63 -15.94
C GLN A 288 -4.03 -18.77 -14.43
N ASN A 289 -3.04 -19.32 -13.72
CA ASN A 289 -3.09 -19.41 -12.26
C ASN A 289 -3.08 -18.03 -11.61
N ILE A 290 -2.26 -17.10 -12.10
CA ILE A 290 -2.23 -15.71 -11.61
C ILE A 290 -3.58 -15.03 -11.87
N LEU A 291 -4.15 -15.17 -13.06
CA LEU A 291 -5.44 -14.59 -13.43
C LEU A 291 -6.61 -15.18 -12.62
N GLY A 292 -6.53 -16.48 -12.29
CA GLY A 292 -7.58 -17.22 -11.60
C GLY A 292 -7.58 -17.09 -10.07
N THR A 293 -6.56 -16.45 -9.50
CA THR A 293 -6.37 -16.36 -8.05
C THR A 293 -6.77 -14.98 -7.52
N PRO A 294 -7.52 -14.90 -6.40
CA PRO A 294 -7.73 -13.63 -5.71
C PRO A 294 -6.44 -13.20 -5.01
N TRP A 295 -5.98 -11.99 -5.30
CA TRP A 295 -4.75 -11.44 -4.72
C TRP A 295 -5.05 -10.38 -3.68
N GLU A 296 -4.40 -10.47 -2.52
CA GLU A 296 -4.33 -9.36 -1.56
C GLU A 296 -3.48 -8.23 -2.17
N GLN A 297 -2.35 -8.60 -2.76
CA GLN A 297 -1.49 -7.63 -3.43
C GLN A 297 -0.75 -8.26 -4.60
N LEU A 298 -0.82 -7.57 -5.74
CA LEU A 298 -0.04 -7.90 -6.92
C LEU A 298 0.78 -6.68 -7.34
N ARG A 299 2.11 -6.79 -7.34
CA ARG A 299 3.01 -5.74 -7.79
C ARG A 299 3.90 -6.28 -8.89
N LEU A 300 3.74 -5.76 -10.10
CA LEU A 300 4.39 -6.26 -11.31
C LEU A 300 4.83 -5.11 -12.20
N SER A 301 5.68 -5.37 -13.20
CA SER A 301 5.97 -4.37 -14.22
C SER A 301 4.78 -4.23 -15.17
N LYS A 302 4.63 -3.06 -15.80
CA LYS A 302 3.64 -2.84 -16.87
C LYS A 302 3.71 -3.95 -17.93
N GLN A 303 4.91 -4.34 -18.33
CA GLN A 303 5.17 -5.34 -19.36
C GLN A 303 4.73 -6.74 -18.91
N MET A 304 5.11 -7.16 -17.71
CA MET A 304 4.71 -8.47 -17.17
C MET A 304 3.20 -8.57 -17.00
N TRP A 305 2.55 -7.52 -16.50
CA TRP A 305 1.09 -7.47 -16.43
C TRP A 305 0.44 -7.63 -17.81
N GLY A 306 0.97 -6.93 -18.82
CA GLY A 306 0.50 -7.05 -20.20
C GLY A 306 0.64 -8.47 -20.76
N GLU A 307 1.77 -9.14 -20.54
CA GLU A 307 1.97 -10.52 -20.97
C GLU A 307 1.03 -11.50 -20.26
N ILE A 308 0.80 -11.34 -18.95
CA ILE A 308 -0.16 -12.18 -18.20
C ILE A 308 -1.58 -12.00 -18.75
N VAL A 309 -2.02 -10.75 -18.93
CA VAL A 309 -3.38 -10.45 -19.41
C VAL A 309 -3.60 -10.91 -20.85
N LYS A 310 -2.59 -10.86 -21.72
CA LYS A 310 -2.69 -11.39 -23.10
C LYS A 310 -3.00 -12.88 -23.15
N GLN A 311 -2.60 -13.65 -22.13
CA GLN A 311 -2.89 -15.09 -22.07
C GLN A 311 -4.33 -15.38 -21.63
N ASN A 312 -5.13 -14.35 -21.31
CA ASN A 312 -6.50 -14.50 -20.85
C ASN A 312 -7.45 -14.82 -22.02
N ASN A 313 -7.46 -16.07 -22.46
CA ASN A 313 -8.34 -16.54 -23.54
C ASN A 313 -9.81 -16.68 -23.10
N LYS A 314 -10.06 -16.68 -21.79
CA LYS A 314 -11.40 -16.72 -21.20
C LYS A 314 -11.67 -15.31 -20.70
N GLN A 315 -12.86 -14.76 -20.86
CA GLN A 315 -13.21 -13.42 -20.34
C GLN A 315 -13.34 -13.43 -18.80
N GLN A 316 -12.29 -13.86 -18.10
CA GLN A 316 -12.27 -13.99 -16.65
C GLN A 316 -11.93 -12.64 -16.02
N THR A 317 -12.70 -12.25 -15.01
CA THR A 317 -12.42 -11.07 -14.19
C THR A 317 -11.34 -11.40 -13.16
N ILE A 318 -10.24 -10.66 -13.21
CA ILE A 318 -9.14 -10.78 -12.24
C ILE A 318 -9.54 -10.05 -10.95
N LYS A 319 -9.31 -10.63 -9.77
CA LYS A 319 -9.60 -9.98 -8.48
C LYS A 319 -8.31 -9.67 -7.72
N VAL A 320 -8.07 -8.38 -7.44
CA VAL A 320 -6.86 -7.92 -6.75
C VAL A 320 -7.19 -6.77 -5.81
N ASP A 321 -6.98 -6.91 -4.50
CA ASP A 321 -7.28 -5.79 -3.58
C ASP A 321 -6.33 -4.60 -3.84
N SER A 322 -5.02 -4.86 -3.99
CA SER A 322 -4.02 -3.84 -4.32
C SER A 322 -3.17 -4.22 -5.53
N LEU A 323 -3.42 -3.62 -6.69
CA LEU A 323 -2.60 -3.75 -7.89
C LEU A 323 -1.60 -2.59 -8.01
N VAL A 324 -0.30 -2.91 -8.07
CA VAL A 324 0.77 -1.93 -8.26
C VAL A 324 1.53 -2.24 -9.55
N LEU A 325 1.38 -1.39 -10.55
CA LEU A 325 2.10 -1.49 -11.82
C LEU A 325 3.28 -0.53 -11.81
N HIS A 326 4.49 -1.04 -11.96
CA HIS A 326 5.68 -0.19 -12.05
C HIS A 326 6.19 -0.09 -13.49
N ILE A 327 6.66 1.11 -13.85
CA ILE A 327 7.34 1.38 -15.12
C ILE A 327 8.84 1.51 -14.82
N PRO A 328 9.68 0.58 -15.30
CA PRO A 328 11.09 0.52 -14.92
C PRO A 328 11.89 1.74 -15.41
N TYR A 329 12.98 2.06 -14.71
CA TYR A 329 13.82 3.23 -14.98
C TYR A 329 14.40 3.21 -16.40
N PHE A 330 14.86 2.04 -16.85
CA PHE A 330 15.54 1.82 -18.12
C PHE A 330 14.60 1.48 -19.30
N ALA A 331 13.30 1.75 -19.18
CA ALA A 331 12.36 1.57 -20.30
C ALA A 331 12.72 2.48 -21.49
N THR A 332 12.76 1.91 -22.70
CA THR A 332 13.05 2.68 -23.92
C THR A 332 12.03 3.79 -24.15
N SER A 333 12.39 4.86 -24.86
CA SER A 333 11.48 6.01 -25.12
C SER A 333 10.15 5.57 -25.75
N SER A 334 10.18 4.55 -26.61
CA SER A 334 9.02 3.97 -27.29
C SER A 334 8.03 3.24 -26.37
N GLU A 335 8.41 2.83 -25.17
CA GLU A 335 7.52 2.10 -24.23
C GLU A 335 6.57 3.02 -23.45
N PHE A 336 6.88 4.32 -23.40
CA PHE A 336 5.93 5.36 -23.00
C PHE A 336 5.06 5.69 -24.22
N GLN A 337 4.30 4.69 -24.65
CA GLN A 337 3.18 4.88 -25.55
C GLN A 337 2.15 5.83 -24.90
N ALA A 338 1.11 6.20 -25.63
CA ALA A 338 0.04 7.07 -25.16
C ALA A 338 -0.58 6.68 -23.80
N SER A 339 -0.43 5.44 -23.33
CA SER A 339 -0.94 4.96 -22.03
C SER A 339 0.16 4.40 -21.11
N LEU A 340 0.00 4.63 -19.80
CA LEU A 340 0.82 4.00 -18.75
C LEU A 340 0.42 2.54 -18.48
N LEU A 341 -0.73 2.09 -19.01
CA LEU A 341 -1.21 0.71 -18.90
C LEU A 341 -0.86 -0.11 -20.15
N PRO A 342 -0.65 -1.43 -20.04
CA PRO A 342 -0.51 -2.28 -21.22
C PRO A 342 -1.87 -2.47 -21.91
N PRO A 343 -1.90 -2.92 -23.18
CA PRO A 343 -3.14 -3.31 -23.83
C PRO A 343 -3.77 -4.50 -23.10
N MET A 344 -5.01 -4.34 -22.63
CA MET A 344 -5.74 -5.34 -21.84
C MET A 344 -6.72 -6.20 -22.67
N GLY A 345 -6.96 -5.84 -23.93
CA GLY A 345 -7.98 -6.49 -24.76
C GLY A 345 -9.38 -6.36 -24.13
N GLU A 346 -10.11 -7.47 -24.05
CA GLU A 346 -11.42 -7.53 -23.38
C GLU A 346 -11.33 -7.89 -21.89
N THR A 347 -10.12 -8.01 -21.33
CA THR A 347 -9.96 -8.41 -19.94
C THR A 347 -10.40 -7.29 -19.00
N LEU A 348 -11.14 -7.71 -17.96
CA LEU A 348 -11.54 -6.86 -16.85
C LEU A 348 -10.82 -7.28 -15.56
N ALA A 349 -10.47 -6.30 -14.74
CA ALA A 349 -9.94 -6.51 -13.40
C ALA A 349 -10.80 -5.76 -12.37
N SER A 350 -11.25 -6.47 -11.33
CA SER A 350 -11.84 -5.89 -10.13
C SER A 350 -10.70 -5.58 -9.16
N VAL A 351 -10.46 -4.29 -8.93
CA VAL A 351 -9.30 -3.79 -8.17
C VAL A 351 -9.73 -2.72 -7.18
N THR A 352 -9.48 -2.88 -5.88
CA THR A 352 -9.83 -1.84 -4.89
C THR A 352 -8.86 -0.66 -4.94
N SER A 353 -7.56 -0.92 -5.02
CA SER A 353 -6.50 0.10 -5.08
C SER A 353 -5.57 -0.16 -6.26
N LEU A 354 -5.55 0.78 -7.21
CA LEU A 354 -4.67 0.77 -8.37
C LEU A 354 -3.57 1.82 -8.23
N THR A 355 -2.31 1.38 -8.19
CA THR A 355 -1.14 2.26 -8.16
C THR A 355 -0.27 2.07 -9.40
N ILE A 356 0.10 3.16 -10.07
CA ILE A 356 1.06 3.18 -11.17
C ILE A 356 2.32 3.92 -10.71
N ASN A 357 3.43 3.20 -10.53
CA ASN A 357 4.71 3.74 -10.07
C ASN A 357 5.63 4.04 -11.26
N LEU A 358 6.12 5.28 -11.34
CA LEU A 358 7.00 5.72 -12.41
C LEU A 358 8.44 5.82 -11.89
N HIS A 359 9.29 4.82 -12.17
CA HIS A 359 10.68 4.91 -11.74
C HIS A 359 11.54 5.77 -12.67
N SER A 360 11.11 6.06 -13.90
CA SER A 360 11.93 6.80 -14.87
C SER A 360 12.11 8.27 -14.47
N GLY A 361 13.35 8.68 -14.20
CA GLY A 361 13.69 10.06 -13.86
C GLY A 361 13.76 11.05 -15.02
N LYS A 362 13.60 10.59 -16.26
CA LYS A 362 13.82 11.40 -17.46
C LYS A 362 12.56 11.73 -18.25
N LYS A 363 11.42 11.13 -17.89
CA LYS A 363 10.20 11.23 -18.70
C LYS A 363 9.12 11.95 -17.92
N GLU A 364 8.60 12.99 -18.54
CA GLU A 364 7.50 13.79 -18.02
C GLU A 364 6.19 13.10 -18.36
N VAL A 365 5.31 12.95 -17.37
CA VAL A 365 3.91 12.61 -17.64
C VAL A 365 3.31 13.83 -18.32
N THR A 366 2.62 13.67 -19.43
CA THR A 366 1.87 14.75 -20.08
C THR A 366 0.38 14.65 -19.73
N PRO A 367 -0.38 15.74 -19.84
CA PRO A 367 -1.85 15.68 -19.73
C PRO A 367 -2.48 14.61 -20.63
N GLU A 368 -2.01 14.47 -21.87
CA GLU A 368 -2.50 13.46 -22.82
C GLU A 368 -2.28 12.02 -22.33
N VAL A 369 -1.09 11.72 -21.81
CA VAL A 369 -0.77 10.41 -21.25
C VAL A 369 -1.62 10.11 -20.01
N LEU A 370 -1.84 11.12 -19.17
CA LEU A 370 -2.71 10.99 -17.99
C LEU A 370 -4.16 10.70 -18.41
N THR A 371 -4.72 11.49 -19.32
CA THR A 371 -6.10 11.30 -19.83
C THR A 371 -6.27 9.91 -20.45
N THR A 372 -5.36 9.49 -21.32
CA THR A 372 -5.42 8.16 -21.96
C THR A 372 -5.28 7.03 -20.95
N THR A 373 -4.49 7.25 -19.89
CA THR A 373 -4.35 6.28 -18.79
C THR A 373 -5.64 6.16 -18.01
N LEU A 374 -6.26 7.27 -17.62
CA LEU A 374 -7.54 7.28 -16.91
C LEU A 374 -8.66 6.66 -17.76
N GLU A 375 -8.71 6.97 -19.06
CA GLU A 375 -9.65 6.33 -19.99
C GLU A 375 -9.47 4.80 -20.00
N SER A 376 -8.22 4.32 -20.10
CA SER A 376 -7.91 2.89 -20.03
C SER A 376 -8.33 2.28 -18.69
N ILE A 377 -8.13 2.99 -17.57
CA ILE A 377 -8.62 2.55 -16.25
C ILE A 377 -10.13 2.37 -16.28
N THR A 378 -10.88 3.34 -16.80
CA THR A 378 -12.34 3.27 -16.86
C THR A 378 -12.84 2.11 -17.72
N ARG A 379 -12.10 1.74 -18.76
CA ARG A 379 -12.47 0.62 -19.65
C ARG A 379 -12.25 -0.73 -18.99
N HIS A 380 -11.10 -0.92 -18.34
CA HIS A 380 -10.64 -2.26 -17.93
C HIS A 380 -10.73 -2.56 -16.44
N PHE A 381 -10.92 -1.56 -15.58
CA PHE A 381 -10.92 -1.73 -14.13
C PHE A 381 -12.29 -1.43 -13.52
N ARG A 382 -12.71 -2.27 -12.58
CA ARG A 382 -13.97 -2.18 -11.81
C ARG A 382 -13.67 -2.19 -10.33
N ASP A 383 -14.64 -1.71 -9.54
CA ASP A 383 -14.59 -1.66 -8.08
C ASP A 383 -13.39 -0.86 -7.53
N VAL A 384 -12.88 0.09 -8.32
CA VAL A 384 -11.74 0.93 -7.96
C VAL A 384 -12.17 2.00 -6.97
N VAL A 385 -11.56 1.97 -5.79
CA VAL A 385 -11.73 2.95 -4.71
C VAL A 385 -10.59 3.96 -4.70
N HIS A 386 -9.37 3.52 -5.03
CA HIS A 386 -8.19 4.39 -5.04
C HIS A 386 -7.40 4.24 -6.33
N ILE A 387 -7.12 5.37 -6.98
CA ILE A 387 -6.18 5.48 -8.08
C ILE A 387 -5.00 6.32 -7.62
N SER A 388 -3.78 5.82 -7.75
CA SER A 388 -2.57 6.57 -7.43
C SER A 388 -1.54 6.44 -8.55
N ILE A 389 -1.26 7.51 -9.26
CA ILE A 389 -0.18 7.59 -10.24
C ILE A 389 0.99 8.26 -9.52
N ALA A 390 1.88 7.44 -8.96
CA ALA A 390 2.96 7.91 -8.10
C ALA A 390 4.07 8.65 -8.90
N PRO A 391 4.92 9.45 -8.22
CA PRO A 391 5.82 10.40 -8.86
C PRO A 391 6.71 9.79 -9.95
N GLY A 392 6.76 10.47 -11.10
CA GLY A 392 7.95 10.58 -11.95
C GLY A 392 8.52 11.99 -11.82
N TYR A 393 9.82 12.18 -12.01
CA TYR A 393 10.46 13.48 -11.82
C TYR A 393 9.93 14.54 -12.82
N LYS A 394 9.83 15.80 -12.38
CA LYS A 394 9.30 17.01 -13.07
C LYS A 394 7.79 17.06 -13.28
N LEU A 395 7.13 17.85 -12.43
CA LEU A 395 5.68 17.87 -12.24
C LEU A 395 5.00 19.16 -12.66
N SER A 396 5.78 20.22 -12.91
CA SER A 396 5.25 21.54 -13.24
C SER A 396 4.24 21.51 -14.39
N THR A 397 4.43 20.60 -15.35
CA THR A 397 3.58 20.49 -16.54
C THR A 397 2.21 19.85 -16.24
N VAL A 398 2.12 18.92 -15.29
CA VAL A 398 0.87 18.22 -14.97
C VAL A 398 0.17 18.80 -13.74
N THR A 399 0.91 19.40 -12.81
CA THR A 399 0.34 20.01 -11.61
C THR A 399 -0.76 21.01 -11.96
N LYS A 400 -0.46 21.96 -12.85
CA LYS A 400 -1.46 22.93 -13.31
C LYS A 400 -2.67 22.26 -13.95
N PHE A 401 -2.44 21.24 -14.79
CA PHE A 401 -3.51 20.48 -15.41
C PHE A 401 -4.39 19.79 -14.37
N ILE A 402 -3.81 19.13 -13.36
CA ILE A 402 -4.55 18.45 -12.28
C ILE A 402 -5.37 19.44 -11.45
N GLU A 403 -4.78 20.59 -11.11
CA GLU A 403 -5.44 21.65 -10.33
C GLU A 403 -6.61 22.27 -11.10
N GLU A 404 -6.47 22.39 -12.42
CA GLU A 404 -7.46 22.99 -13.31
C GLU A 404 -8.40 21.96 -13.96
N THR A 405 -8.33 20.68 -13.60
CA THR A 405 -9.14 19.63 -14.26
C THR A 405 -9.91 18.81 -13.24
N GLN A 406 -11.20 18.63 -13.52
CA GLN A 406 -12.04 17.70 -12.79
C GLN A 406 -12.18 16.39 -13.56
N PHE A 407 -11.93 15.27 -12.89
CA PHE A 407 -12.10 13.94 -13.47
C PHE A 407 -13.39 13.28 -12.97
N VAL A 408 -14.21 12.78 -13.90
CA VAL A 408 -15.45 12.04 -13.60
C VAL A 408 -15.35 10.64 -14.21
N ILE A 409 -15.24 9.62 -13.38
CA ILE A 409 -15.14 8.21 -13.79
C ILE A 409 -16.45 7.50 -13.44
N GLU A 410 -17.34 7.39 -14.41
CA GLU A 410 -18.70 6.84 -14.19
C GLU A 410 -18.69 5.32 -13.96
N THR A 411 -17.66 4.63 -14.44
CA THR A 411 -17.54 3.18 -14.36
C THR A 411 -17.16 2.65 -12.98
N ASN A 412 -16.76 3.53 -12.06
CA ASN A 412 -16.35 3.18 -10.70
C ASN A 412 -17.02 4.14 -9.71
N PRO A 413 -18.33 3.95 -9.40
CA PRO A 413 -19.06 4.85 -8.51
C PRO A 413 -18.53 4.84 -7.07
N GLY A 414 -17.81 3.78 -6.66
CA GLY A 414 -17.14 3.69 -5.35
C GLY A 414 -15.74 4.30 -5.32
N LEU A 415 -15.30 4.95 -6.41
CA LEU A 415 -14.03 5.68 -6.41
C LEU A 415 -14.07 6.74 -5.31
N ALA A 416 -13.01 6.85 -4.53
CA ALA A 416 -12.93 7.78 -3.39
C ALA A 416 -11.68 8.66 -3.44
N SER A 417 -10.68 8.28 -4.22
CA SER A 417 -9.46 9.08 -4.41
C SER A 417 -8.81 8.85 -5.76
N ILE A 418 -8.40 9.94 -6.40
CA ILE A 418 -7.47 9.94 -7.53
C ILE A 418 -6.29 10.82 -7.13
N LYS A 419 -5.11 10.22 -6.98
CA LYS A 419 -3.87 10.94 -6.69
C LYS A 419 -2.94 10.86 -7.87
N VAL A 420 -2.45 12.01 -8.32
CA VAL A 420 -1.36 12.08 -9.30
C VAL A 420 -0.20 12.79 -8.65
N ASN A 421 0.90 12.07 -8.50
CA ASN A 421 2.09 12.51 -7.78
C ASN A 421 1.78 12.95 -6.33
N GLY A 422 0.87 12.24 -5.66
CA GLY A 422 0.43 12.59 -4.31
C GLY A 422 -0.41 13.86 -4.20
N ILE A 423 -0.66 14.57 -5.31
CA ILE A 423 -1.66 15.63 -5.39
C ILE A 423 -3.02 14.97 -5.60
N GLU A 424 -3.97 15.26 -4.72
CA GLU A 424 -5.36 14.81 -4.89
C GLU A 424 -5.97 15.54 -6.08
N CYS A 425 -6.41 14.80 -7.09
CA CYS A 425 -7.16 15.36 -8.19
C CYS A 425 -8.57 15.69 -7.74
N VAL A 426 -9.10 16.78 -8.29
CA VAL A 426 -10.51 17.12 -8.15
C VAL A 426 -11.31 16.03 -8.87
N HIS A 427 -11.94 15.14 -8.12
CA HIS A 427 -12.76 14.06 -8.68
C HIS A 427 -14.11 14.03 -7.97
N ARG A 428 -15.16 13.79 -8.75
CA ARG A 428 -16.55 13.99 -8.33
C ARG A 428 -17.09 12.65 -7.82
N THR A 429 -16.84 12.33 -6.55
CA THR A 429 -17.18 10.99 -6.04
C THR A 429 -18.35 10.95 -5.08
N GLU A 430 -18.71 12.07 -4.46
CA GLU A 430 -19.93 12.14 -3.67
C GLU A 430 -20.60 13.48 -3.92
N GLN A 431 -21.94 13.45 -3.84
CA GLN A 431 -22.81 14.62 -3.93
C GLN A 431 -22.14 15.78 -3.22
N SER A 432 -21.98 16.90 -3.94
CA SER A 432 -21.59 18.18 -3.35
C SER A 432 -22.25 18.27 -1.97
N GLY A 433 -21.49 18.60 -0.92
CA GLY A 433 -22.12 18.95 0.36
C GLY A 433 -23.26 19.96 0.15
N PRO A 434 -24.07 20.26 1.17
CA PRO A 434 -25.34 21.03 1.07
C PRO A 434 -25.28 22.40 0.36
N ILE A 435 -24.13 22.82 -0.15
CA ILE A 435 -23.91 24.06 -0.87
C ILE A 435 -24.78 24.18 -2.12
N LEU A 436 -25.78 25.05 -2.03
CA LEU A 436 -26.70 25.39 -3.11
C LEU A 436 -26.43 26.82 -3.58
N CYS A 437 -26.26 27.01 -4.89
CA CYS A 437 -26.05 28.32 -5.50
C CYS A 437 -27.37 28.81 -6.13
N LEU A 438 -27.80 30.02 -5.76
CA LEU A 438 -29.05 30.62 -6.21
C LEU A 438 -28.77 31.94 -6.94
N SER A 439 -29.44 32.15 -8.08
CA SER A 439 -29.51 33.48 -8.68
C SER A 439 -30.39 34.43 -7.85
N PRO A 440 -30.33 35.75 -8.04
CA PRO A 440 -31.12 36.70 -7.23
C PRO A 440 -32.63 36.51 -7.40
N GLU A 441 -33.08 36.13 -8.59
CA GLU A 441 -34.50 35.84 -8.88
C GLU A 441 -34.95 34.56 -8.21
N VAL A 442 -34.07 33.56 -8.16
CA VAL A 442 -34.31 32.29 -7.48
C VAL A 442 -34.34 32.48 -5.96
N TRP A 443 -33.47 33.33 -5.44
CA TRP A 443 -33.42 33.69 -4.02
C TRP A 443 -34.74 34.31 -3.54
N GLU A 444 -35.35 35.16 -4.35
CA GLU A 444 -36.64 35.76 -4.04
C GLU A 444 -37.73 34.69 -3.90
N LEU A 445 -37.77 33.70 -4.81
CA LEU A 445 -38.71 32.57 -4.70
C LEU A 445 -38.40 31.65 -3.52
N TYR A 446 -37.11 31.40 -3.28
CA TYR A 446 -36.65 30.58 -2.17
C TYR A 446 -37.14 31.14 -0.84
N THR A 447 -36.93 32.43 -0.62
CA THR A 447 -37.33 33.11 0.61
C THR A 447 -38.85 33.20 0.76
N GLN A 448 -39.60 33.32 -0.35
CA GLN A 448 -41.07 33.25 -0.36
C GLN A 448 -41.61 31.82 -0.12
N GLY A 449 -40.77 30.79 -0.10
CA GLY A 449 -41.20 29.40 0.03
C GLY A 449 -41.85 28.83 -1.23
N LYS A 450 -41.66 29.45 -2.40
CA LYS A 450 -42.29 29.07 -3.67
C LYS A 450 -41.34 28.36 -4.63
N LEU A 451 -40.05 28.26 -4.30
CA LEU A 451 -39.05 27.72 -5.22
C LEU A 451 -39.32 26.26 -5.61
N GLY A 452 -39.67 25.39 -4.65
CA GLY A 452 -39.97 23.98 -4.94
C GLY A 452 -41.16 23.79 -5.89
N GLU A 453 -42.23 24.56 -5.68
CA GLU A 453 -43.40 24.56 -6.58
C GLU A 453 -43.03 25.00 -8.00
N GLU A 454 -42.21 26.06 -8.10
CA GLU A 454 -41.77 26.59 -9.39
C GLU A 454 -40.86 25.63 -10.15
N LEU A 455 -39.91 24.99 -9.47
CA LEU A 455 -39.03 24.00 -10.09
C LEU A 455 -39.80 22.77 -10.56
N THR A 456 -40.78 22.32 -9.78
CA THR A 456 -41.68 21.22 -10.17
C THR A 456 -42.50 21.62 -11.40
N ARG A 457 -43.03 22.85 -11.41
CA ARG A 457 -43.82 23.39 -12.53
C ARG A 457 -43.01 23.52 -13.81
N THR A 458 -41.74 23.92 -13.72
CA THR A 458 -40.86 24.03 -14.90
C THR A 458 -40.23 22.70 -15.30
N GLY A 459 -40.52 21.60 -14.59
CA GLY A 459 -40.00 20.27 -14.88
C GLY A 459 -38.50 20.15 -14.63
N ALA A 460 -37.95 20.90 -13.67
CA ALA A 460 -36.55 20.78 -13.28
C ALA A 460 -36.30 19.40 -12.64
N ASP A 461 -35.24 18.72 -13.06
CA ASP A 461 -34.85 17.42 -12.52
C ASP A 461 -34.21 17.57 -11.14
N LEU A 462 -35.03 17.48 -10.09
CA LEU A 462 -34.58 17.58 -8.69
C LEU A 462 -33.77 16.36 -8.23
N SER A 463 -33.77 15.25 -8.97
CA SER A 463 -33.01 14.03 -8.60
C SER A 463 -31.49 14.23 -8.60
N GLN A 464 -31.04 15.35 -9.19
CA GLN A 464 -29.65 15.80 -9.20
C GLN A 464 -29.21 16.50 -7.90
N LEU A 465 -30.16 16.87 -7.04
CA LEU A 465 -29.88 17.44 -5.72
C LEU A 465 -29.63 16.33 -4.71
N ALA A 466 -28.73 16.58 -3.75
CA ALA A 466 -28.65 15.74 -2.55
C ALA A 466 -29.97 15.83 -1.75
N PRO A 467 -30.37 14.79 -0.99
CA PRO A 467 -31.61 14.83 -0.21
C PRO A 467 -31.73 16.07 0.69
N GLU A 468 -30.63 16.56 1.26
CA GLU A 468 -30.58 17.77 2.07
C GLU A 468 -30.83 19.05 1.24
N GLN A 469 -30.29 19.10 0.02
CA GLN A 469 -30.51 20.20 -0.92
C GLN A 469 -31.95 20.21 -1.45
N GLU A 470 -32.49 19.04 -1.78
CA GLU A 470 -33.89 18.89 -2.16
C GLU A 470 -34.81 19.34 -1.03
N ALA A 471 -34.55 18.88 0.21
CA ALA A 471 -35.29 19.31 1.39
C ALA A 471 -35.18 20.83 1.64
N MET A 472 -34.01 21.43 1.38
CA MET A 472 -33.85 22.89 1.45
C MET A 472 -34.70 23.61 0.41
N VAL A 473 -34.71 23.14 -0.84
CA VAL A 473 -35.47 23.72 -1.96
C VAL A 473 -36.97 23.57 -1.78
N MET A 474 -37.42 22.43 -1.27
CA MET A 474 -38.84 22.09 -1.07
C MET A 474 -39.43 22.66 0.22
N ARG A 475 -38.62 23.31 1.07
CA ARG A 475 -39.08 23.88 2.33
C ARG A 475 -40.04 25.05 2.06
N LEU A 476 -41.28 24.92 2.55
CA LEU A 476 -42.25 26.00 2.57
C LEU A 476 -41.74 27.09 3.53
N GLY A 477 -41.19 28.16 2.97
CA GLY A 477 -40.93 29.49 3.55
C GLY A 477 -40.68 29.56 5.06
N GLY A 478 -39.46 29.93 5.46
CA GLY A 478 -39.13 30.11 6.89
C GLY A 478 -37.91 30.99 7.16
N VAL A 479 -37.31 31.59 6.14
CA VAL A 479 -36.21 32.54 6.31
C VAL A 479 -36.82 33.93 6.39
N ASP A 480 -36.73 34.57 7.55
CA ASP A 480 -37.17 35.94 7.76
C ASP A 480 -36.43 36.89 6.79
N HIS A 481 -37.16 37.39 5.79
CA HIS A 481 -36.65 38.28 4.75
C HIS A 481 -35.95 39.52 5.31
N THR A 482 -36.33 39.96 6.51
CA THR A 482 -35.73 41.16 7.13
C THR A 482 -34.29 40.94 7.59
N LYS A 483 -33.79 39.69 7.57
CA LYS A 483 -32.47 39.30 8.07
C LYS A 483 -31.57 38.60 7.06
N SER A 484 -31.92 38.57 5.77
CA SER A 484 -31.08 37.94 4.75
C SER A 484 -29.86 38.82 4.43
N ILE A 485 -28.87 38.78 5.31
CA ILE A 485 -27.57 39.42 5.18
C ILE A 485 -26.52 38.37 4.82
N CYS A 486 -25.59 38.74 3.94
CA CYS A 486 -24.41 37.92 3.69
C CYS A 486 -23.58 37.85 4.98
N ALA A 487 -23.42 36.65 5.54
CA ALA A 487 -22.73 36.45 6.81
C ALA A 487 -21.29 37.00 6.83
N GLN A 488 -20.64 37.07 5.67
CA GLN A 488 -19.26 37.54 5.55
C GLN A 488 -19.15 39.07 5.37
N SER A 489 -20.04 39.68 4.58
CA SER A 489 -19.95 41.12 4.27
C SER A 489 -20.93 42.00 5.01
N GLN A 490 -21.91 41.39 5.71
CA GLN A 490 -22.98 42.06 6.45
C GLN A 490 -23.89 42.95 5.59
N TYR A 491 -23.79 42.85 4.26
CA TYR A 491 -24.72 43.52 3.31
C TYR A 491 -25.97 42.67 3.12
N THR A 492 -27.12 43.32 3.00
CA THR A 492 -28.35 42.64 2.55
C THR A 492 -28.19 42.21 1.09
N PHE A 493 -28.88 41.14 0.68
CA PHE A 493 -28.84 40.73 -0.72
C PHE A 493 -29.50 41.76 -1.66
N ASP A 494 -30.42 42.57 -1.16
CA ASP A 494 -30.97 43.71 -1.89
C ASP A 494 -29.94 44.83 -2.10
N ASP A 495 -29.12 45.15 -1.08
CA ASP A 495 -28.04 46.12 -1.20
C ASP A 495 -26.99 45.62 -2.20
N LEU A 496 -26.67 44.32 -2.16
CA LEU A 496 -25.81 43.70 -3.16
C LEU A 496 -26.44 43.86 -4.55
N LYS A 497 -27.71 43.50 -4.75
CA LYS A 497 -28.44 43.64 -6.02
C LYS A 497 -28.37 45.08 -6.55
N ARG A 498 -28.65 46.09 -5.71
CA ARG A 498 -28.53 47.51 -6.06
C ARG A 498 -27.09 47.90 -6.44
N SER A 499 -26.10 47.43 -5.68
CA SER A 499 -24.70 47.73 -5.97
C SER A 499 -24.21 47.12 -7.29
N SER A 500 -24.72 45.95 -7.69
CA SER A 500 -24.40 45.36 -9.00
C SER A 500 -25.02 46.11 -10.18
N ALA A 501 -26.16 46.77 -9.99
CA ALA A 501 -26.77 47.58 -11.05
C ALA A 501 -25.89 48.77 -11.46
N LEU A 502 -24.99 49.21 -10.56
CA LEU A 502 -24.02 50.29 -10.80
C LEU A 502 -22.72 49.80 -11.47
N GLN A 503 -22.49 48.48 -11.57
CA GLN A 503 -21.30 47.89 -12.18
C GLN A 503 -21.67 46.80 -13.19
N PRO A 504 -21.57 47.05 -14.51
CA PRO A 504 -21.82 46.01 -15.51
C PRO A 504 -20.72 44.93 -15.50
N PRO A 505 -21.02 43.65 -15.77
CA PRO A 505 -22.19 42.87 -15.36
C PRO A 505 -21.72 41.74 -14.43
N LYS A 506 -21.56 42.00 -13.12
CA LYS A 506 -21.23 40.93 -12.18
C LYS A 506 -22.52 40.31 -11.65
N LYS A 507 -22.92 39.16 -12.23
CA LYS A 507 -24.07 38.38 -11.72
C LYS A 507 -23.83 38.07 -10.25
N ILE A 508 -24.73 38.52 -9.39
CA ILE A 508 -24.69 38.19 -7.97
C ILE A 508 -25.22 36.78 -7.81
N GLU A 509 -24.49 35.97 -7.07
CA GLU A 509 -24.89 34.63 -6.70
C GLU A 509 -24.95 34.53 -5.18
N ILE A 510 -25.90 33.74 -4.69
CA ILE A 510 -26.16 33.56 -3.27
C ILE A 510 -25.94 32.09 -2.97
N PHE A 511 -25.02 31.80 -2.05
CA PHE A 511 -24.66 30.45 -1.66
C PHE A 511 -25.28 30.15 -0.30
N ILE A 512 -26.07 29.08 -0.22
CA ILE A 512 -26.50 28.47 1.04
C ILE A 512 -25.51 27.35 1.34
N LEU A 513 -24.77 27.41 2.44
CA LEU A 513 -23.62 26.53 2.65
C LEU A 513 -23.95 25.19 3.32
N ASP A 514 -24.72 25.23 4.40
CA ASP A 514 -25.04 24.05 5.24
C ASP A 514 -26.50 24.11 5.66
N ARG A 515 -26.90 25.26 6.22
CA ARG A 515 -28.29 25.54 6.58
C ARG A 515 -28.79 26.78 5.87
N PRO A 516 -30.12 26.96 5.74
CA PRO A 516 -30.71 28.14 5.12
C PRO A 516 -30.22 29.48 5.70
N GLU A 517 -29.77 29.52 6.95
CA GLU A 517 -29.24 30.73 7.61
C GLU A 517 -27.77 30.99 7.27
N ASP A 518 -27.04 29.98 6.79
CA ASP A 518 -25.61 30.03 6.49
C ASP A 518 -25.39 30.57 5.06
N GLN A 519 -25.81 31.82 4.82
CA GLN A 519 -25.87 32.46 3.49
C GLN A 519 -24.65 33.36 3.23
N VAL A 520 -24.02 33.22 2.06
CA VAL A 520 -22.86 34.01 1.65
C VAL A 520 -22.97 34.43 0.19
N SER A 521 -22.59 35.66 -0.14
CA SER A 521 -22.54 36.11 -1.53
C SER A 521 -21.38 35.48 -2.30
N GLY A 522 -21.52 35.27 -3.61
CA GLY A 522 -20.46 34.67 -4.44
C GLY A 522 -19.14 35.43 -4.40
N GLY A 523 -19.20 36.76 -4.32
CA GLY A 523 -18.01 37.59 -4.13
C GLY A 523 -17.32 37.39 -2.77
N CYS A 524 -18.05 36.98 -1.73
CA CYS A 524 -17.46 36.60 -0.45
C CYS A 524 -16.92 35.17 -0.46
N VAL A 525 -17.63 34.22 -1.07
CA VAL A 525 -17.12 32.84 -1.25
C VAL A 525 -15.77 32.86 -1.98
N ALA A 526 -15.69 33.55 -3.12
CA ALA A 526 -14.45 33.69 -3.88
C ALA A 526 -13.30 34.30 -3.05
N ARG A 527 -13.60 35.30 -2.20
CA ARG A 527 -12.60 35.92 -1.31
C ARG A 527 -12.14 34.99 -0.20
N VAL A 528 -13.02 34.14 0.33
CA VAL A 528 -12.65 33.17 1.38
C VAL A 528 -11.77 32.07 0.79
N VAL A 529 -12.11 31.57 -0.41
CA VAL A 529 -11.27 30.59 -1.13
C VAL A 529 -9.86 31.11 -1.34
N VAL A 530 -9.72 32.35 -1.84
CA VAL A 530 -8.41 32.98 -2.07
C VAL A 530 -7.62 33.21 -0.78
N LYS A 531 -8.27 33.42 0.38
CA LYS A 531 -7.58 33.64 1.66
C LYS A 531 -7.09 32.35 2.33
N ASN A 532 -7.59 31.19 1.94
CA ASN A 532 -7.30 29.91 2.57
C ASN A 532 -6.18 29.13 1.83
N GLU A 533 -5.21 29.80 1.23
CA GLU A 533 -4.16 29.18 0.40
C GLU A 533 -3.37 27.98 1.00
N PRO A 534 -3.17 27.79 2.31
CA PRO A 534 -2.56 26.53 2.77
C PRO A 534 -3.51 25.32 2.65
N ASN A 535 -4.81 25.53 2.44
CA ASN A 535 -5.83 24.48 2.30
C ASN A 535 -7.07 25.01 1.53
N PRO A 536 -6.97 25.20 0.20
CA PRO A 536 -8.02 25.85 -0.60
C PRO A 536 -9.36 25.12 -0.58
N ASP A 537 -9.34 23.81 -0.28
CA ASP A 537 -10.54 22.98 -0.21
C ASP A 537 -11.35 23.22 1.06
N LEU A 538 -10.76 23.82 2.10
CA LEU A 538 -11.37 23.94 3.41
C LEU A 538 -12.00 25.33 3.59
N PHE A 539 -13.33 25.37 3.59
CA PHE A 539 -14.11 26.56 3.86
C PHE A 539 -14.62 26.54 5.31
N VAL A 540 -14.34 27.58 6.09
CA VAL A 540 -14.92 27.73 7.43
C VAL A 540 -16.18 28.58 7.30
N CYS A 541 -17.33 27.98 7.58
CA CYS A 541 -18.60 28.71 7.55
C CYS A 541 -18.55 29.92 8.50
N PRO A 542 -18.78 31.15 8.03
CA PRO A 542 -18.68 32.34 8.86
C PRO A 542 -19.76 32.40 9.95
N VAL A 543 -20.86 31.65 9.80
CA VAL A 543 -21.98 31.64 10.75
C VAL A 543 -21.78 30.57 11.83
N CYS A 544 -21.50 29.33 11.44
CA CYS A 544 -21.46 28.20 12.36
C CYS A 544 -20.05 27.69 12.69
N ALA A 545 -19.01 28.28 12.09
CA ALA A 545 -17.60 27.89 12.20
C ALA A 545 -17.29 26.43 11.80
N ARG A 546 -18.27 25.72 11.23
CA ARG A 546 -18.07 24.37 10.70
C ARG A 546 -17.15 24.43 9.48
N LYS A 547 -16.18 23.51 9.45
CA LYS A 547 -15.30 23.30 8.31
C LYS A 547 -16.06 22.47 7.28
N THR A 548 -16.35 23.06 6.14
CA THR A 548 -17.03 22.43 5.00
C THR A 548 -16.05 22.42 3.84
N LYS A 549 -16.00 21.32 3.09
CA LYS A 549 -15.26 21.32 1.82
C LYS A 549 -16.12 22.02 0.76
N LEU A 550 -15.60 23.08 0.13
CA LEU A 550 -16.28 23.71 -1.00
C LEU A 550 -16.22 22.73 -2.18
N PRO A 551 -17.35 22.23 -2.70
CA PRO A 551 -17.30 21.32 -3.80
C PRO A 551 -16.85 22.10 -5.05
N PRO A 552 -16.00 21.48 -5.89
CA PRO A 552 -15.47 22.12 -7.11
C PRO A 552 -16.59 22.51 -8.08
N VAL A 553 -17.70 21.76 -8.04
CA VAL A 553 -18.92 22.05 -8.78
C VAL A 553 -20.08 22.01 -7.80
N MET A 554 -20.85 23.09 -7.79
CA MET A 554 -22.05 23.27 -6.99
C MET A 554 -23.30 23.15 -7.86
N ASN A 555 -24.40 22.72 -7.26
CA ASN A 555 -25.71 22.80 -7.90
C ASN A 555 -26.17 24.26 -7.91
N LYS A 556 -26.45 24.81 -9.08
CA LYS A 556 -26.97 26.17 -9.27
C LYS A 556 -28.37 26.14 -9.83
N ILE A 557 -29.27 26.84 -9.15
CA ILE A 557 -30.62 27.08 -9.64
C ILE A 557 -30.66 28.48 -10.24
N GLN A 558 -31.08 28.58 -11.49
CA GLN A 558 -31.17 29.85 -12.23
C GLN A 558 -32.31 29.79 -13.26
N LYS A 559 -32.73 30.96 -13.77
CA LYS A 559 -33.57 31.02 -14.97
C LYS A 559 -32.72 30.83 -16.23
N ASN A 560 -33.19 30.02 -17.16
CA ASN A 560 -32.66 29.94 -18.51
C ASN A 560 -33.21 31.08 -19.39
N ASP A 561 -32.78 31.14 -20.65
CA ASP A 561 -33.19 32.19 -21.60
C ASP A 561 -34.68 32.15 -21.96
N GLN A 562 -35.37 31.03 -21.67
CA GLN A 562 -36.82 30.87 -21.83
C GLN A 562 -37.60 31.31 -20.58
N GLY A 563 -36.91 31.76 -19.53
CA GLY A 563 -37.50 32.15 -18.26
C GLY A 563 -37.84 30.97 -17.33
N ASN A 564 -37.54 29.73 -17.74
CA ASN A 564 -37.76 28.53 -16.95
C ASN A 564 -36.65 28.35 -15.91
N PHE A 565 -37.00 27.87 -14.73
CA PHE A 565 -36.01 27.51 -13.71
C PHE A 565 -35.38 26.17 -14.06
N VAL A 566 -34.05 26.15 -14.08
CA VAL A 566 -33.25 24.97 -14.38
C VAL A 566 -32.21 24.76 -13.29
N LEU A 567 -31.91 23.50 -13.02
CA LEU A 567 -30.73 23.12 -12.26
C LEU A 567 -29.54 23.00 -13.23
N ALA A 568 -28.46 23.69 -12.93
CA ALA A 568 -27.23 23.68 -13.70
C ALA A 568 -26.04 23.38 -12.78
N ALA A 569 -25.04 22.69 -13.31
CA ALA A 569 -23.74 22.62 -12.68
C ALA A 569 -23.08 24.01 -12.71
N TYR A 570 -22.64 24.51 -11.56
CA TYR A 570 -21.92 25.77 -11.43
C TYR A 570 -20.50 25.53 -10.92
N THR A 571 -19.54 26.02 -11.69
CA THR A 571 -18.14 26.06 -11.30
C THR A 571 -17.80 27.52 -10.95
N PRO A 572 -17.28 27.80 -9.74
CA PRO A 572 -16.95 29.16 -9.36
C PRO A 572 -15.97 29.80 -10.37
N PRO A 573 -16.10 31.09 -10.70
CA PRO A 573 -15.30 31.74 -11.75
C PRO A 573 -13.78 31.80 -11.48
N SER A 574 -13.32 31.49 -10.27
CA SER A 574 -11.88 31.28 -9.99
C SER A 574 -11.38 29.88 -10.37
N ALA A 575 -12.28 28.99 -10.77
CA ALA A 575 -12.06 27.60 -11.11
C ALA A 575 -12.67 27.33 -12.49
N ALA A 576 -12.06 27.83 -13.57
CA ALA A 576 -12.38 27.40 -14.92
C ALA A 576 -11.88 25.95 -15.12
N ALA A 577 -12.40 25.03 -14.30
CA ALA A 577 -11.95 23.66 -14.27
C ALA A 577 -12.47 22.95 -15.51
N VAL A 578 -11.57 22.38 -16.30
CA VAL A 578 -11.90 21.51 -17.42
C VAL A 578 -12.50 20.24 -16.85
N VAL A 579 -13.78 19.99 -17.07
CA VAL A 579 -14.42 18.74 -16.65
C VAL A 579 -14.18 17.69 -17.73
N MET A 580 -13.45 16.63 -17.38
CA MET A 580 -13.28 15.45 -18.23
C MET A 580 -14.12 14.30 -17.68
N VAL A 581 -15.10 13.91 -18.49
CA VAL A 581 -15.98 12.77 -18.20
C VAL A 581 -15.48 11.56 -18.98
N PHE A 582 -15.30 10.44 -18.28
CA PHE A 582 -14.94 9.16 -18.85
C PHE A 582 -16.16 8.24 -18.76
N PRO A 583 -17.06 8.29 -19.77
CA PRO A 583 -18.30 7.56 -19.73
C PRO A 583 -18.06 6.06 -19.83
N GLN A 584 -19.05 5.29 -19.39
CA GLN A 584 -19.06 3.86 -19.66
C GLN A 584 -18.96 3.66 -21.18
N ALA A 585 -17.93 2.93 -21.62
CA ALA A 585 -17.80 2.56 -23.03
C ALA A 585 -19.11 1.88 -23.42
N GLN A 586 -19.93 2.55 -24.24
CA GLN A 586 -21.13 1.97 -24.79
C GLN A 586 -20.69 0.67 -25.44
N SER A 587 -21.20 -0.46 -24.95
CA SER A 587 -20.93 -1.76 -25.54
C SER A 587 -21.23 -1.61 -27.02
N ASN A 588 -20.20 -1.61 -27.87
CA ASN A 588 -20.39 -1.48 -29.30
C ASN A 588 -21.45 -2.50 -29.68
N PRO A 589 -22.63 -2.09 -30.19
CA PRO A 589 -23.64 -3.02 -30.60
C PRO A 589 -22.97 -3.93 -31.62
N SER A 590 -22.91 -5.21 -31.27
CA SER A 590 -22.25 -6.28 -32.00
C SER A 590 -22.29 -6.04 -33.50
N LEU A 591 -21.12 -6.02 -34.14
CA LEU A 591 -21.00 -6.39 -35.54
C LEU A 591 -21.55 -7.82 -35.65
N SER A 592 -22.85 -7.93 -35.87
CA SER A 592 -23.51 -9.13 -36.37
C SER A 592 -23.02 -9.33 -37.81
N THR A 593 -21.81 -9.86 -37.94
CA THR A 593 -21.38 -10.52 -39.17
C THR A 593 -22.33 -11.69 -39.40
N ASN A 594 -23.21 -11.52 -40.38
CA ASN A 594 -23.94 -12.61 -41.00
C ASN A 594 -22.94 -13.70 -41.40
N LEU A 595 -23.16 -14.91 -40.87
CA LEU A 595 -22.63 -16.15 -41.41
C LEU A 595 -23.28 -16.45 -42.76
#